data_AF-A0A7R9JL23-F1
#
_entry.id   AF-A0A7R9JL23-F1
#
_cell.length_a   1.000
_cell.length_b   1.000
_cell.length_c   1.000
_cell.angle_alpha   90.00
_cell.angle_beta   90.00
_cell.angle_gamma   90.00
#
_symmetry.space_group_name_H-M   'P 1'
#
loop_
_entity.id
_entity.type
_entity.pdbx_description
1 polymer ?
#
loop_
_entity_poly.entity_id
_entity_poly.type
_entity_poly.pdbx_seq_one_letter_code
_entity_poly.pdbx_strand_id
1 'polypeptide(L)'
;MVRKTSNVIRLNRMCRNNQVFYKVKDPYAYCKNACENRTMCGEVIVPEEHLEACRTCNSTGQDCKKTGPGQGPGIDGADFVFYVSAMETERCHKGMTVAYAAHCQQEAALDRPIAVETNL
;
A
#
# COMPACT_ATOMS: atom_id res chain seq x y z
N MET A 1 5.23 20.52 15.81
CA MET A 1 4.32 19.44 16.22
C MET A 1 3.79 18.79 14.95
N VAL A 2 4.01 17.48 14.75
CA VAL A 2 3.52 16.76 13.56
C VAL A 2 2.01 16.59 13.71
N ARG A 3 1.24 16.99 12.68
CA ARG A 3 -0.21 16.84 12.70
C ARG A 3 -0.55 15.35 12.64
N LYS A 4 -1.40 14.90 13.57
CA LYS A 4 -1.90 13.52 13.61
C LYS A 4 -2.65 13.23 12.30
N THR A 5 -2.22 12.20 11.59
CA THR A 5 -2.91 11.72 10.38
C THR A 5 -4.17 10.96 10.83
N SER A 6 -5.17 10.82 9.95
CA SER A 6 -6.41 10.04 10.18
C SER A 6 -6.15 8.82 11.10
N ASN A 7 -6.96 8.65 12.15
CA ASN A 7 -6.68 7.75 13.28
C ASN A 7 -6.33 6.30 12.90
N VAL A 8 -6.71 5.83 11.71
CA VAL A 8 -6.45 4.47 11.25
C VAL A 8 -5.73 4.45 9.91
N ILE A 9 -4.56 3.80 9.87
CA ILE A 9 -3.81 3.53 8.64
C ILE A 9 -4.38 2.29 7.96
N ARG A 10 -4.67 2.41 6.66
CA ARG A 10 -5.01 1.29 5.78
C ARG A 10 -4.22 1.40 4.48
N LEU A 11 -3.62 0.29 4.05
CA LEU A 11 -2.84 0.24 2.82
C LEU A 11 -3.74 -0.12 1.64
N ASN A 12 -3.54 0.56 0.51
CA ASN A 12 -4.18 0.23 -0.75
C ASN A 12 -3.72 -1.15 -1.20
N ARG A 13 -4.66 -1.93 -1.72
CA ARG A 13 -4.32 -3.23 -2.31
C ARG A 13 -3.51 -3.04 -3.58
N MET A 14 -2.59 -3.95 -3.82
CA MET A 14 -1.80 -3.96 -5.05
C MET A 14 -2.72 -4.23 -6.25
N CYS A 15 -2.55 -3.48 -7.32
CA CYS A 15 -3.31 -3.66 -8.55
C CYS A 15 -2.59 -4.60 -9.50
N ARG A 16 -3.37 -5.39 -10.25
CA ARG A 16 -2.80 -6.26 -11.28
C ARG A 16 -2.05 -5.42 -12.32
N ASN A 17 -0.80 -5.77 -12.59
CA ASN A 17 0.12 -5.03 -13.46
C ASN A 17 0.37 -3.56 -13.04
N ASN A 18 0.12 -3.21 -11.77
CA ASN A 18 0.27 -1.84 -11.24
C ASN A 18 -0.53 -0.76 -12.01
N GLN A 19 -1.66 -1.14 -12.63
CA GLN A 19 -2.49 -0.20 -13.37
C GLN A 19 -3.58 0.39 -12.47
N VAL A 20 -3.50 1.70 -12.22
CA VAL A 20 -4.39 2.46 -11.34
C VAL A 20 -5.10 3.61 -12.05
N PHE A 21 -6.31 3.91 -11.60
CA PHE A 21 -7.09 5.09 -11.96
C PHE A 21 -7.40 5.92 -10.71
N TYR A 22 -7.42 7.23 -10.89
CA TYR A 22 -7.85 8.19 -9.88
C TYR A 22 -9.08 8.94 -10.39
N LYS A 23 -10.09 9.10 -9.54
CA LYS A 23 -11.27 9.90 -9.86
C LYS A 23 -11.16 11.27 -9.23
N VAL A 24 -11.68 12.27 -9.95
CA VAL A 24 -11.79 13.64 -9.44
C VAL A 24 -12.69 13.65 -8.20
N LYS A 25 -12.21 14.25 -7.10
CA LYS A 25 -12.87 14.31 -5.78
C LYS A 25 -13.00 12.97 -5.03
N ASP A 26 -12.28 11.92 -5.45
CA ASP A 26 -12.20 10.66 -4.70
C ASP A 26 -10.74 10.44 -4.24
N PRO A 27 -10.47 10.31 -2.94
CA PRO A 27 -9.11 10.09 -2.44
C PRO A 27 -8.61 8.66 -2.69
N TYR A 28 -9.45 7.74 -3.16
CA TYR A 28 -9.08 6.34 -3.34
C TYR A 28 -8.51 6.05 -4.73
N ALA A 29 -7.50 5.18 -4.77
CA ALA A 29 -7.02 4.57 -5.99
C ALA A 29 -7.95 3.41 -6.40
N TYR A 30 -8.18 3.26 -7.70
CA TYR A 30 -8.95 2.16 -8.29
C TYR A 30 -8.06 1.33 -9.20
N CYS A 31 -8.03 0.02 -9.00
CA CYS A 31 -7.30 -0.89 -9.88
C CYS A 31 -8.02 -1.09 -11.21
N LYS A 32 -7.27 -1.26 -12.29
CA LYS A 32 -7.83 -1.69 -13.57
C LYS A 32 -8.20 -3.18 -13.49
N ASN A 33 -9.47 -3.48 -13.70
CA ASN A 33 -10.13 -4.80 -13.70
C ASN A 33 -10.10 -5.56 -12.36
N ALA A 34 -8.94 -5.68 -11.70
CA ALA A 34 -8.79 -6.50 -10.50
C ALA A 34 -7.63 -6.01 -9.59
N CYS A 35 -7.79 -6.23 -8.29
CA CYS A 35 -6.67 -6.21 -7.35
C CYS A 35 -5.93 -7.55 -7.38
N GLU A 36 -4.67 -7.55 -6.95
CA GLU A 36 -3.93 -8.78 -6.70
C GLU A 36 -4.47 -9.52 -5.47
N ASN A 37 -4.32 -10.84 -5.47
CA ASN A 37 -4.73 -11.68 -4.34
C ASN A 37 -3.91 -11.42 -3.08
N ARG A 38 -2.67 -10.95 -3.23
CA ARG A 38 -1.77 -10.59 -2.13
C ARG A 38 -1.18 -9.22 -2.40
N THR A 39 -1.20 -8.37 -1.40
CA THR A 39 -0.55 -7.06 -1.48
C THR A 39 0.86 -7.16 -0.92
N MET A 40 1.84 -6.79 -1.74
CA MET A 40 3.25 -6.77 -1.36
C MET A 40 3.66 -5.33 -1.03
N CYS A 41 4.43 -5.18 0.04
CA CYS A 41 5.14 -3.96 0.39
C CYS A 41 6.61 -4.36 0.48
N GLY A 42 7.40 -4.02 -0.55
CA GLY A 42 8.71 -4.63 -0.78
C GLY A 42 8.59 -6.15 -0.88
N GLU A 43 9.32 -6.84 -0.02
CA GLU A 43 9.43 -8.30 0.07
C GLU A 43 8.40 -8.91 1.05
N VAL A 44 7.66 -8.07 1.77
CA VAL A 44 6.70 -8.49 2.80
C VAL A 44 5.28 -8.56 2.24
N ILE A 45 4.57 -9.63 2.56
CA ILE A 45 3.12 -9.73 2.35
C ILE A 45 2.42 -8.91 3.43
N VAL A 46 1.65 -7.91 3.02
CA VAL A 46 0.84 -7.10 3.94
C VAL A 46 -0.36 -7.91 4.44
N PRO A 47 -0.60 -7.99 5.76
CA PRO A 47 -1.76 -8.67 6.32
C PRO A 47 -3.08 -8.07 5.82
N GLU A 48 -4.07 -8.91 5.51
CA GLU A 48 -5.40 -8.47 5.03
C GLU A 48 -6.09 -7.49 5.99
N GLU A 49 -5.83 -7.62 7.29
CA GLU A 49 -6.33 -6.73 8.32
C GLU A 49 -5.82 -5.28 8.21
N HIS A 50 -4.65 -5.08 7.60
CA HIS A 50 -4.07 -3.74 7.35
C HIS A 50 -4.55 -3.15 6.02
N LEU A 51 -5.27 -3.91 5.20
CA LEU A 51 -5.62 -3.52 3.84
C LEU A 51 -6.96 -2.77 3.78
N GLU A 52 -7.00 -1.80 2.88
CA GLU A 52 -8.19 -1.10 2.45
C GLU A 52 -9.03 -1.99 1.52
N ALA A 53 -10.31 -1.66 1.33
CA ALA A 53 -11.18 -2.44 0.44
C ALA A 53 -10.66 -2.39 -1.00
N CYS A 54 -10.71 -3.53 -1.70
CA CYS A 54 -10.37 -3.55 -3.12
C CYS A 54 -11.39 -2.72 -3.90
N ARG A 55 -10.89 -1.82 -4.74
CA ARG A 55 -11.67 -0.93 -5.59
C ARG A 55 -11.19 -1.13 -7.02
N THR A 56 -12.10 -1.43 -7.93
CA THR A 56 -11.76 -1.72 -9.32
C THR A 56 -12.62 -0.89 -10.26
N CYS A 57 -12.04 -0.49 -11.39
CA CYS A 57 -12.75 0.01 -12.57
C CYS A 57 -12.60 -1.00 -13.70
N ASN A 58 -13.44 -0.89 -14.73
CA ASN A 58 -13.22 -1.62 -15.98
C ASN A 58 -11.96 -1.13 -16.72
N SER A 59 -11.68 -1.71 -17.89
CA SER A 59 -10.48 -1.41 -18.69
C SER A 59 -10.38 0.04 -19.18
N THR A 60 -11.49 0.78 -19.21
CA THR A 60 -11.58 2.18 -19.64
C THR A 60 -11.66 3.17 -18.46
N GLY A 61 -11.57 2.70 -17.21
CA GLY A 61 -11.69 3.57 -16.03
C GLY A 61 -13.14 3.94 -15.68
N GLN A 62 -14.11 3.23 -16.23
CA GLN A 62 -15.54 3.35 -15.96
C GLN A 62 -16.03 2.21 -15.03
N ASP A 63 -17.30 2.26 -14.61
CA ASP A 63 -17.93 1.27 -13.71
C ASP A 63 -17.10 0.95 -12.46
N CYS A 64 -16.60 2.00 -11.79
CA CYS A 64 -15.73 1.77 -10.65
C CYS A 64 -16.53 1.48 -9.38
N LYS A 65 -16.21 0.38 -8.73
CA LYS A 65 -16.91 -0.16 -7.57
C LYS A 65 -15.95 -0.81 -6.59
N LYS A 66 -16.41 -0.96 -5.34
CA LYS A 66 -15.73 -1.81 -4.37
C LYS A 66 -16.00 -3.27 -4.73
N THR A 67 -14.95 -4.08 -4.79
CA THR A 67 -14.99 -5.50 -5.16
C THR A 67 -14.20 -6.32 -4.16
N GLY A 68 -14.61 -7.54 -3.86
CA GLY A 68 -13.86 -8.42 -2.94
C GLY A 68 -14.16 -8.16 -1.46
N PRO A 69 -13.26 -8.59 -0.56
CA PRO A 69 -13.45 -8.42 0.88
C PRO A 69 -13.58 -6.95 1.26
N GLY A 70 -14.31 -6.69 2.34
CA GLY A 70 -14.35 -5.37 2.96
C GLY A 70 -12.95 -4.90 3.38
N GLN A 71 -12.86 -3.63 3.76
CA GLN A 71 -11.64 -3.11 4.38
C GLN A 71 -11.38 -3.83 5.71
N GLY A 72 -10.10 -4.10 6.00
CA GLY A 72 -9.67 -4.59 7.30
C GLY A 72 -9.84 -3.52 8.40
N PRO A 73 -9.67 -3.92 9.67
CA PRO A 73 -9.69 -2.98 10.79
C PRO A 73 -8.69 -1.84 10.60
N GLY A 74 -7.56 -2.08 9.92
CA GLY A 74 -6.46 -1.15 9.81
C GLY A 74 -5.65 -1.05 11.10
N ILE A 75 -4.66 -0.17 11.10
CA ILE A 75 -3.80 0.06 12.25
C ILE A 75 -4.23 1.36 12.91
N ASP A 76 -4.91 1.25 14.05
CA ASP A 76 -5.38 2.41 14.81
C ASP A 76 -4.27 3.01 15.69
N GLY A 77 -4.29 4.32 15.85
CA GLY A 77 -3.35 5.04 16.73
C GLY A 77 -1.92 5.15 16.21
N ALA A 78 -1.66 4.79 14.95
CA ALA A 78 -0.35 4.92 14.31
C ALA A 78 -0.31 6.06 13.28
N ASP A 79 0.81 6.77 13.23
CA ASP A 79 1.12 7.76 12.18
C ASP A 79 1.98 7.17 11.06
N PHE A 80 2.62 6.03 11.32
CA PHE A 80 3.54 5.36 10.42
C PHE A 80 3.65 3.85 10.73
N VAL A 81 3.91 3.04 9.70
CA VAL A 81 4.05 1.57 9.81
C VAL A 81 5.33 1.11 9.11
N PHE A 82 6.13 0.32 9.81
CA PHE A 82 7.29 -0.38 9.24
C PHE A 82 6.98 -1.85 9.07
N TYR A 83 7.15 -2.34 7.85
CA TYR A 83 7.21 -3.77 7.54
C TYR A 83 8.70 -4.16 7.48
N VAL A 84 9.13 -5.00 8.41
CA VAL A 84 10.54 -5.40 8.51
C VAL A 84 10.70 -6.81 7.96
N SER A 85 11.69 -7.01 7.10
CA SER A 85 12.09 -8.30 6.57
C SER A 85 13.59 -8.55 6.78
N ALA A 86 13.99 -9.81 6.65
CA ALA A 86 15.38 -10.25 6.68
C ALA A 86 15.56 -11.30 5.58
N MET A 87 15.52 -10.84 4.33
CA MET A 87 15.53 -11.68 3.14
C MET A 87 16.76 -11.39 2.29
N GLU A 88 17.48 -12.43 1.90
CA GLU A 88 18.58 -12.30 0.94
C GLU A 88 17.99 -12.00 -0.46
N THR A 89 18.29 -10.81 -0.99
CA THR A 89 17.87 -10.39 -2.33
C THR A 89 19.06 -9.90 -3.15
N GLU A 90 18.86 -9.70 -4.46
CA GLU A 90 19.90 -9.14 -5.33
C GLU A 90 20.44 -7.79 -4.82
N ARG A 91 19.62 -7.03 -4.08
CA ARG A 91 20.04 -5.75 -3.49
C ARG A 91 21.09 -5.93 -2.40
N CYS A 92 21.06 -7.04 -1.65
CA CYS A 92 22.06 -7.36 -0.62
C CYS A 92 23.46 -7.53 -1.25
N HIS A 93 23.54 -8.04 -2.49
CA HIS A 93 24.80 -8.25 -3.20
C HIS A 93 25.34 -7.00 -3.90
N LYS A 94 24.63 -5.87 -3.84
CA LYS A 94 25.12 -4.61 -4.41
C LYS A 94 26.07 -3.93 -3.43
N GLY A 95 27.37 -4.06 -3.69
CA GLY A 95 28.42 -3.41 -2.91
C GLY A 95 28.52 -3.97 -1.49
N MET A 96 28.41 -3.10 -0.48
CA MET A 96 28.42 -3.46 0.94
C MET A 96 27.06 -3.11 1.58
N THR A 97 25.97 -3.49 0.93
CA THR A 97 24.61 -3.18 1.41
C THR A 97 24.29 -4.05 2.63
N VAL A 98 24.18 -3.41 3.80
CA VAL A 98 23.78 -4.06 5.06
C VAL A 98 22.27 -4.07 5.28
N ALA A 99 21.56 -3.12 4.68
CA ALA A 99 20.10 -3.00 4.75
C ALA A 99 19.60 -2.06 3.64
N TYR A 100 18.34 -2.18 3.27
CA TYR A 100 17.66 -1.22 2.40
C TYR A 100 16.21 -1.00 2.83
N ALA A 101 15.62 0.11 2.41
CA ALA A 101 14.24 0.44 2.71
C ALA A 101 13.58 1.22 1.57
N ALA A 102 12.27 1.07 1.43
CA ALA A 102 11.47 1.79 0.47
C ALA A 102 10.07 2.10 1.01
N HIS A 103 9.48 3.22 0.59
CA HIS A 103 8.10 3.53 0.92
C HIS A 103 7.14 2.71 0.06
N CYS A 104 6.07 2.23 0.68
CA CYS A 104 5.01 1.47 0.02
C CYS A 104 3.76 2.32 -0.20
N GLN A 105 3.48 3.25 0.71
CA GLN A 105 2.35 4.16 0.58
C GLN A 105 2.65 5.51 1.23
N GLN A 106 2.12 6.56 0.61
CA GLN A 106 2.13 7.93 1.10
C GLN A 106 0.71 8.40 1.41
N GLU A 107 0.58 9.33 2.35
CA GLU A 107 -0.67 10.02 2.66
C GLU A 107 -1.02 10.99 1.52
N ALA A 108 -2.25 10.91 1.01
CA ALA A 108 -2.69 11.73 -0.13
C ALA A 108 -2.71 13.26 0.14
N ALA A 109 -2.80 13.69 1.40
CA ALA A 109 -2.95 15.10 1.75
C ALA A 109 -1.62 15.81 2.04
N LEU A 110 -0.60 15.07 2.49
CA LEU A 110 0.65 15.63 3.02
C LEU A 110 1.89 15.04 2.34
N ASP A 111 1.71 14.12 1.39
CA ASP A 111 2.77 13.34 0.72
C ASP A 111 3.76 12.67 1.68
N ARG A 112 3.35 12.50 2.95
CA ARG A 112 4.15 11.85 3.98
C ARG A 112 4.10 10.34 3.76
N PRO A 113 5.23 9.64 3.74
CA PRO A 113 5.23 8.18 3.82
C PRO A 113 4.43 7.75 5.06
N ILE A 114 3.55 6.75 4.91
CA ILE A 114 2.79 6.16 6.04
C ILE A 114 3.09 4.67 6.22
N ALA A 115 3.64 4.03 5.19
CA ALA A 115 4.10 2.66 5.23
C ALA A 115 5.44 2.55 4.49
N VAL A 116 6.40 1.90 5.13
CA VAL A 116 7.72 1.58 4.56
C VAL A 116 8.03 0.12 4.80
N GLU A 117 8.70 -0.50 3.84
CA GLU A 117 9.38 -1.77 4.02
C GLU A 117 10.87 -1.51 4.28
N THR A 118 11.46 -2.29 5.18
CA THR A 118 12.90 -2.33 5.40
C THR A 118 13.38 -3.77 5.50
N ASN A 119 14.44 -4.07 4.77
CA ASN A 119 15.10 -5.37 4.78
C ASN A 119 16.50 -5.20 5.38
N LEU A 120 16.83 -6.01 6.40
CA LEU A 120 18.06 -5.93 7.21
C LEU A 120 18.53 -7.29 7.72
#